data_AF-A0A534JB96-F1
#
_entry.id   AF-A0A534JB96-F1
#
_cell.length_a   1.000
_cell.length_b   1.000
_cell.length_c   1.000
_cell.angle_alpha   90.00
_cell.angle_beta   90.00
_cell.angle_gamma   90.00
#
_symmetry.space_group_name_H-M   'P 1'
#
loop_
_entity.id
_entity.type
_entity.pdbx_description
1 polymer ?
#
loop_
_entity_poly.entity_id
_entity_poly.type
_entity_poly.pdbx_seq_one_letter_code
_entity_poly.pdbx_strand_id
1 'polypeptide(L)'
;MSDITRLLDVIRGRNAKSVGLQFPVGLRTKAVELAQDLEREAGVMCLVSADPSFGACDVADMPVDLTVHLGHAPMPHLRYDRVFFFDLGSPALEDYRFLDAALPLLPRRVGLLTTYQFREWLPVVIAYLEKHGHEVHVGPPDKRVAYAGQLLGCDYHTATVIQADVDGYLYIGTGDFHPLGVAILFPDKPIIIADPERGEARDLKEVRDRIVRQRHAAIARAHDAQTFGIIVSKKIGQDRMGLADKQPMLTPQEFEIVLGERRWEDYVFDEIRAY
;
A
#
# COMPACT_ATOMS: atom_id res chain seq x y z
N MET A 1 -11.74 -19.40 7.96
CA MET A 1 -12.87 -20.05 7.26
C MET A 1 -14.20 -19.30 7.37
N SER A 2 -14.37 -18.28 8.25
CA SER A 2 -15.62 -17.49 8.35
C SER A 2 -15.81 -16.43 7.26
N ASP A 3 -14.83 -16.20 6.38
CA ASP A 3 -14.79 -15.03 5.51
C ASP A 3 -15.25 -15.32 4.07
N ILE A 4 -15.16 -16.58 3.61
CA ILE A 4 -15.55 -16.95 2.25
C ILE A 4 -17.06 -16.84 2.02
N THR A 5 -17.87 -17.03 3.07
CA THR A 5 -19.34 -16.92 2.99
C THR A 5 -19.79 -15.56 2.47
N ARG A 6 -19.19 -14.48 2.96
CA ARG A 6 -19.49 -13.12 2.49
C ARG A 6 -19.14 -12.96 1.01
N LEU A 7 -18.03 -13.54 0.58
CA LEU A 7 -17.63 -13.51 -0.83
C LEU A 7 -18.62 -14.28 -1.71
N LEU A 8 -19.05 -15.47 -1.28
CA LEU A 8 -20.06 -16.27 -1.98
C LEU A 8 -21.40 -15.53 -2.09
N ASP A 9 -21.83 -14.84 -1.04
CA ASP A 9 -23.06 -14.04 -1.05
C ASP A 9 -22.98 -12.88 -2.05
N VAL A 10 -21.82 -12.21 -2.15
CA VAL A 10 -21.60 -11.15 -3.15
C VAL A 10 -21.61 -11.72 -4.56
N ILE A 11 -20.96 -12.86 -4.80
CA ILE A 11 -20.94 -13.54 -6.11
C ILE A 11 -22.37 -13.90 -6.55
N ARG A 12 -23.13 -14.54 -5.66
CA ARG A 12 -24.53 -14.93 -5.91
C ARG A 12 -25.42 -13.71 -6.09
N GLY A 13 -25.30 -12.71 -5.23
CA GLY A 13 -26.09 -11.48 -5.28
C GLY A 13 -25.85 -10.64 -6.54
N ARG A 14 -24.64 -10.68 -7.10
CA ARG A 14 -24.31 -10.05 -8.39
C ARG A 14 -24.62 -10.94 -9.61
N ASN A 15 -25.10 -12.16 -9.41
CA ASN A 15 -25.30 -13.17 -10.46
C ASN A 15 -24.05 -13.37 -11.34
N ALA A 16 -22.86 -13.26 -10.75
CA ALA A 16 -21.61 -13.40 -11.48
C ALA A 16 -21.41 -14.86 -11.92
N LYS A 17 -21.05 -15.08 -13.18
CA LYS A 17 -20.72 -16.40 -13.74
C LYS A 17 -19.22 -16.59 -13.86
N SER A 18 -18.48 -15.49 -13.92
CA SER A 18 -17.03 -15.43 -13.98
C SER A 18 -16.49 -14.49 -12.91
N VAL A 19 -15.46 -14.93 -12.18
CA VAL A 19 -14.85 -14.18 -11.08
C VAL A 19 -13.35 -14.07 -11.32
N GLY A 20 -12.85 -12.83 -11.37
CA GLY A 20 -11.43 -12.53 -11.42
C GLY A 20 -10.87 -12.42 -10.01
N LEU A 21 -9.76 -13.07 -9.71
CA LEU A 21 -9.12 -13.02 -8.39
C LEU A 21 -7.77 -12.29 -8.52
N GLN A 22 -7.63 -11.17 -7.82
CA GLN A 22 -6.40 -10.39 -7.81
C GLN A 22 -5.79 -10.34 -6.40
N PHE A 23 -4.57 -10.88 -6.27
CA PHE A 23 -3.88 -11.04 -4.99
C PHE A 23 -2.67 -10.12 -4.86
N PRO A 24 -2.37 -9.60 -3.66
CA PRO A 24 -1.05 -9.06 -3.38
C PRO A 24 -0.02 -10.19 -3.50
N VAL A 25 1.23 -9.81 -3.79
CA VAL A 25 2.32 -10.76 -4.05
C VAL A 25 2.45 -11.83 -2.96
N GLY A 26 2.31 -11.43 -1.68
CA GLY A 26 2.43 -12.34 -0.53
C GLY A 26 1.31 -13.39 -0.38
N LEU A 27 0.20 -13.27 -1.12
CA LEU A 27 -0.96 -14.17 -1.00
C LEU A 27 -1.22 -15.01 -2.25
N ARG A 28 -0.36 -14.94 -3.26
CA ARG A 28 -0.52 -15.69 -4.52
C ARG A 28 -0.58 -17.20 -4.34
N THR A 29 0.11 -17.73 -3.33
CA THR A 29 0.10 -19.18 -3.04
C THR A 29 -1.28 -19.69 -2.64
N LYS A 30 -2.16 -18.82 -2.12
CA LYS A 30 -3.54 -19.14 -1.77
C LYS A 30 -4.52 -18.97 -2.94
N ALA A 31 -4.05 -18.50 -4.09
CA ALA A 31 -4.92 -18.14 -5.21
C ALA A 31 -5.66 -19.35 -5.79
N VAL A 32 -4.95 -20.47 -5.94
CA VAL A 32 -5.51 -21.71 -6.48
C VAL A 32 -6.54 -22.31 -5.52
N GLU A 33 -6.24 -22.33 -4.22
CA GLU A 33 -7.15 -22.83 -3.19
C GLU A 33 -8.47 -22.05 -3.18
N LEU A 34 -8.39 -20.71 -3.14
CA LEU A 34 -9.59 -19.88 -3.17
C LEU A 34 -10.39 -20.04 -4.48
N ALA A 35 -9.71 -20.14 -5.63
CA ALA A 35 -10.38 -20.38 -6.91
C ALA A 35 -11.17 -21.70 -6.90
N GLN A 36 -10.54 -22.79 -6.44
CA GLN A 36 -11.17 -24.10 -6.34
C GLN A 36 -12.37 -24.10 -5.38
N ASP A 37 -12.27 -23.39 -4.26
CA ASP A 37 -13.37 -23.25 -3.32
C ASP A 37 -14.57 -22.51 -3.92
N LEU A 38 -14.32 -21.41 -4.63
CA LEU A 38 -15.37 -20.64 -5.30
C LEU A 38 -16.00 -21.40 -6.46
N GLU A 39 -15.20 -22.11 -7.27
CA GLU A 39 -15.69 -22.97 -8.35
C GLU A 39 -16.60 -24.07 -7.81
N ARG A 40 -16.19 -24.72 -6.71
CA ARG A 40 -16.95 -25.80 -6.07
C ARG A 40 -18.24 -25.30 -5.41
N GLU A 41 -18.21 -24.16 -4.73
CA GLU A 41 -19.32 -23.70 -3.87
C GLU A 41 -20.28 -22.71 -4.54
N ALA A 42 -19.82 -21.99 -5.56
CA ALA A 42 -20.65 -21.04 -6.33
C ALA A 42 -20.86 -21.46 -7.79
N GLY A 43 -20.13 -22.46 -8.32
CA GLY A 43 -20.27 -22.91 -9.70
C GLY A 43 -19.87 -21.84 -10.73
N VAL A 44 -18.96 -20.94 -10.37
CA VAL A 44 -18.45 -19.85 -11.22
C VAL A 44 -17.12 -20.24 -11.86
N MET A 45 -16.77 -19.64 -12.99
CA MET A 45 -15.44 -19.76 -13.57
C MET A 45 -14.48 -18.78 -12.89
N CYS A 46 -13.34 -19.24 -12.36
CA CYS A 46 -12.35 -18.36 -11.75
C CYS A 46 -11.19 -18.04 -12.70
N LEU A 47 -10.80 -16.77 -12.79
CA LEU A 47 -9.59 -16.31 -13.48
C LEU A 47 -8.65 -15.70 -12.43
N VAL A 48 -7.46 -16.25 -12.25
CA VAL A 48 -6.46 -15.67 -11.34
C VAL A 48 -5.58 -14.70 -12.11
N SER A 49 -5.49 -13.45 -11.64
CA SER A 49 -4.55 -12.48 -12.19
C SER A 49 -3.11 -12.90 -11.88
N ALA A 50 -2.30 -13.08 -12.93
CA ALA A 50 -0.88 -13.39 -12.81
C ALA A 50 -0.01 -12.15 -12.57
N ASP A 51 -0.55 -10.95 -12.79
CA ASP A 51 0.16 -9.69 -12.61
C ASP A 51 0.32 -9.31 -11.14
N PRO A 52 1.43 -8.66 -10.75
CA PRO A 52 1.61 -8.23 -9.38
C PRO A 52 0.60 -7.14 -9.06
N SER A 53 -0.13 -7.32 -7.96
CA SER A 53 -0.98 -6.27 -7.41
C SER A 53 -0.25 -5.61 -6.24
N PHE A 54 0.00 -4.31 -6.38
CA PHE A 54 0.69 -3.52 -5.37
C PHE A 54 -0.28 -2.70 -4.49
N GLY A 55 -1.57 -2.73 -4.78
CA GLY A 55 -2.57 -1.96 -4.06
C GLY A 55 -3.85 -1.73 -4.84
N ALA A 56 -4.82 -1.07 -4.19
CA ALA A 56 -6.05 -0.63 -4.83
C ALA A 56 -5.86 0.46 -5.92
N CYS A 57 -4.63 0.96 -6.12
CA CYS A 57 -4.27 1.80 -7.26
C CYS A 57 -4.05 1.00 -8.55
N ASP A 58 -4.01 -0.32 -8.45
CA ASP A 58 -3.61 -1.26 -9.49
C ASP A 58 -4.64 -2.37 -9.70
N VAL A 59 -5.92 -2.02 -9.61
CA VAL A 59 -6.98 -2.99 -9.89
C VAL A 59 -6.97 -3.30 -11.38
N ALA A 60 -6.81 -4.57 -11.73
CA ALA A 60 -6.75 -5.02 -13.11
C ALA A 60 -8.14 -4.97 -13.78
N ASP A 61 -8.18 -4.56 -15.04
CA ASP A 61 -9.34 -4.72 -15.90
C ASP A 61 -9.37 -6.18 -16.40
N MET A 62 -10.24 -6.98 -15.79
CA MET A 62 -10.34 -8.42 -16.06
C MET A 62 -11.62 -8.70 -16.86
N PRO A 63 -11.60 -9.62 -17.84
CA PRO A 63 -12.76 -9.97 -18.64
C PRO A 63 -13.71 -10.91 -17.88
N VAL A 64 -14.24 -10.44 -16.75
CA VAL A 64 -15.07 -11.17 -15.81
C VAL A 64 -16.28 -10.34 -15.36
N ASP A 65 -17.26 -11.00 -14.76
CA ASP A 65 -18.45 -10.32 -14.23
C ASP A 65 -18.16 -9.62 -12.89
N LEU A 66 -17.19 -10.14 -12.12
CA LEU A 66 -16.78 -9.62 -10.82
C LEU A 66 -15.28 -9.81 -10.59
N THR A 67 -14.57 -8.73 -10.33
CA THR A 67 -13.18 -8.78 -9.84
C THR A 67 -13.16 -8.72 -8.32
N VAL A 68 -12.55 -9.71 -7.68
CA VAL A 68 -12.30 -9.77 -6.24
C VAL A 68 -10.87 -9.33 -6.00
N HIS A 69 -10.70 -8.16 -5.39
CA HIS A 69 -9.40 -7.60 -5.05
C HIS A 69 -9.12 -7.84 -3.58
N LEU A 70 -8.05 -8.59 -3.27
CA LEU A 70 -7.76 -9.01 -1.91
C LEU A 70 -6.69 -8.14 -1.25
N GLY A 71 -6.78 -7.99 0.08
CA GLY A 71 -5.68 -7.48 0.91
C GLY A 71 -5.47 -5.97 0.90
N HIS A 72 -6.30 -5.19 0.20
CA HIS A 72 -6.22 -3.74 0.20
C HIS A 72 -7.59 -3.10 0.41
N ALA A 73 -7.60 -1.95 1.07
CA ALA A 73 -8.75 -1.05 1.11
C ALA A 73 -8.97 -0.38 -0.26
N PRO A 74 -10.22 -0.10 -0.66
CA PRO A 74 -10.48 0.75 -1.81
C PRO A 74 -9.91 2.15 -1.62
N MET A 75 -9.52 2.83 -2.71
CA MET A 75 -9.25 4.27 -2.67
C MET A 75 -10.55 5.03 -2.88
N PRO A 76 -11.05 5.84 -1.92
CA PRO A 76 -12.39 6.43 -1.99
C PRO A 76 -12.69 7.30 -3.23
N HIS A 77 -11.68 7.99 -3.78
CA HIS A 77 -11.80 8.84 -4.96
C HIS A 77 -11.84 8.06 -6.28
N LEU A 78 -11.45 6.79 -6.29
CA LEU A 78 -11.47 5.97 -7.49
C LEU A 78 -12.82 5.28 -7.64
N ARG A 79 -13.30 5.22 -8.88
CA ARG A 79 -14.44 4.40 -9.25
C ARG A 79 -13.92 3.10 -9.82
N TYR A 80 -14.34 2.01 -9.21
CA TYR A 80 -13.98 0.67 -9.64
C TYR A 80 -15.20 0.02 -10.30
N ASP A 81 -15.06 -0.41 -11.55
CA ASP A 81 -16.13 -1.12 -12.25
C ASP A 81 -16.10 -2.60 -11.89
N ARG A 82 -17.26 -3.15 -11.48
CA ARG A 82 -17.42 -4.59 -11.16
C ARG A 82 -16.40 -5.16 -10.16
N VAL A 83 -15.84 -4.33 -9.28
CA VAL A 83 -14.88 -4.79 -8.25
C VAL A 83 -15.58 -5.01 -6.91
N PHE A 84 -15.09 -5.99 -6.17
CA PHE A 84 -15.37 -6.21 -4.76
C PHE A 84 -14.04 -6.31 -4.02
N PHE A 85 -13.83 -5.42 -3.05
CA PHE A 85 -12.67 -5.47 -2.17
C PHE A 85 -12.94 -6.48 -1.06
N PHE A 86 -12.22 -7.59 -1.10
CA PHE A 86 -12.33 -8.62 -0.10
C PHE A 86 -11.38 -8.34 1.05
N ASP A 87 -11.98 -8.09 2.20
CA ASP A 87 -11.29 -7.86 3.44
C ASP A 87 -10.78 -9.19 4.00
N LEU A 88 -9.49 -9.26 4.32
CA LEU A 88 -8.88 -10.45 4.94
C LEU A 88 -8.88 -10.38 6.47
N GLY A 89 -9.43 -9.28 7.03
CA GLY A 89 -9.36 -8.98 8.45
C GLY A 89 -7.95 -8.62 8.91
N SER A 90 -7.83 -8.33 10.20
CA SER A 90 -6.54 -8.22 10.89
C SER A 90 -6.19 -9.56 11.57
N PRO A 91 -4.90 -9.88 11.74
CA PRO A 91 -4.53 -11.02 12.57
C PRO A 91 -5.02 -10.82 14.01
N ALA A 92 -5.16 -11.91 14.77
CA ALA A 92 -5.50 -11.81 16.19
C ALA A 92 -4.38 -11.08 16.95
N LEU A 93 -4.74 -10.15 17.81
CA LEU A 93 -3.80 -9.47 18.70
C LEU A 93 -3.61 -10.31 19.97
N GLU A 94 -2.57 -11.13 19.98
CA GLU A 94 -2.28 -12.06 21.09
C GLU A 94 -1.10 -11.61 21.96
N ASP A 95 -0.20 -10.80 21.40
CA ASP A 95 1.05 -10.37 22.02
C ASP A 95 1.12 -8.84 22.09
N TYR A 96 1.59 -8.30 23.20
CA TYR A 96 1.72 -6.85 23.46
C TYR A 96 3.19 -6.41 23.59
N ARG A 97 4.16 -7.32 23.47
CA ARG A 97 5.60 -7.02 23.64
C ARG A 97 6.09 -5.87 22.76
N PHE A 98 5.59 -5.76 21.53
CA PHE A 98 5.93 -4.66 20.62
C PHE A 98 5.45 -3.30 21.15
N LEU A 99 4.32 -3.26 21.87
CA LEU A 99 3.82 -2.05 22.53
C LEU A 99 4.62 -1.74 23.77
N ASP A 100 4.92 -2.75 24.61
CA ASP A 100 5.79 -2.60 25.79
C ASP A 100 7.15 -2.00 25.39
N ALA A 101 7.74 -2.50 24.30
CA ALA A 101 8.99 -2.01 23.74
C ALA A 101 8.90 -0.57 23.20
N ALA A 102 7.72 -0.15 22.73
CA ALA A 102 7.50 1.19 22.18
C ALA A 102 7.32 2.26 23.27
N LEU A 103 6.68 1.93 24.40
CA LEU A 103 6.41 2.87 25.50
C LEU A 103 7.59 3.79 25.88
N PRO A 104 8.81 3.28 26.15
CA PRO A 104 9.93 4.13 26.55
C PRO A 104 10.44 5.06 25.44
N LEU A 105 10.07 4.84 24.19
CA LEU A 105 10.49 5.62 23.02
C LEU A 105 9.48 6.70 22.64
N LEU A 106 8.27 6.66 23.20
CA LEU A 106 7.16 7.51 22.78
C LEU A 106 7.08 8.81 23.60
N PRO A 107 6.76 9.94 22.97
CA PRO A 107 6.47 11.17 23.68
C PRO A 107 5.07 11.12 24.32
N ARG A 108 4.70 12.17 25.07
CA ARG A 108 3.37 12.26 25.69
C ARG A 108 2.23 12.24 24.66
N ARG A 109 2.30 13.08 23.62
CA ARG A 109 1.26 13.17 22.58
C ARG A 109 1.68 12.39 21.34
N VAL A 110 0.95 11.32 21.02
CA VAL A 110 1.34 10.33 20.02
C VAL A 110 0.31 10.26 18.90
N GLY A 111 0.77 10.44 17.66
CA GLY A 111 -0.04 10.11 16.48
C GLY A 111 0.04 8.62 16.18
N LEU A 112 -1.09 7.92 16.17
CA LEU A 112 -1.12 6.49 15.90
C LEU A 112 -1.41 6.21 14.42
N LEU A 113 -0.52 5.42 13.82
CA LEU A 113 -0.51 5.09 12.39
C LEU A 113 -0.39 3.58 12.19
N THR A 114 -0.92 3.08 11.08
CA THR A 114 -0.77 1.67 10.71
C THR A 114 -1.02 1.42 9.22
N THR A 115 -0.95 0.16 8.78
CA THR A 115 -1.39 -0.29 7.45
C THR A 115 -2.74 -1.00 7.54
N TYR A 116 -3.38 -1.21 6.39
CA TYR A 116 -4.70 -1.83 6.29
C TYR A 116 -4.86 -3.10 7.14
N GLN A 117 -3.84 -3.96 7.18
CA GLN A 117 -3.87 -5.27 7.85
C GLN A 117 -3.92 -5.22 9.38
N PHE A 118 -3.59 -4.09 10.03
CA PHE A 118 -3.65 -3.98 11.50
C PHE A 118 -4.65 -2.90 11.96
N ARG A 119 -5.51 -2.41 11.05
CA ARG A 119 -6.45 -1.33 11.34
C ARG A 119 -7.40 -1.63 12.50
N GLU A 120 -7.79 -2.89 12.69
CA GLU A 120 -8.72 -3.29 13.75
C GLU A 120 -8.05 -3.31 15.13
N TRP A 121 -6.73 -3.21 15.19
CA TRP A 121 -5.99 -3.11 16.44
C TRP A 121 -6.00 -1.70 17.03
N LEU A 122 -6.28 -0.67 16.22
CA LEU A 122 -6.22 0.73 16.64
C LEU A 122 -7.00 0.99 17.95
N PRO A 123 -8.26 0.55 18.13
CA PRO A 123 -8.98 0.80 19.37
C PRO A 123 -8.30 0.21 20.62
N VAL A 124 -7.73 -0.99 20.48
CA VAL A 124 -7.05 -1.68 21.59
C VAL A 124 -5.71 -1.00 21.89
N VAL A 125 -4.96 -0.62 20.85
CA VAL A 125 -3.68 0.09 21.00
C VAL A 125 -3.89 1.47 21.63
N ILE A 126 -4.93 2.21 21.24
CA ILE A 126 -5.29 3.51 21.85
C ILE A 126 -5.50 3.32 23.35
N ALA A 127 -6.40 2.41 23.75
CA ALA A 127 -6.69 2.17 25.17
C ALA A 127 -5.44 1.70 25.95
N TYR A 128 -4.59 0.90 25.31
CA TYR A 128 -3.33 0.45 25.89
C TYR A 128 -2.38 1.64 26.13
N LEU A 129 -2.17 2.52 25.16
CA LEU A 129 -1.28 3.68 25.29
C LEU A 129 -1.82 4.72 26.29
N GLU A 130 -3.13 4.98 26.28
CA GLU A 130 -3.79 5.90 27.21
C GLU A 130 -3.66 5.43 28.67
N LYS A 131 -3.80 4.11 28.91
CA LYS A 131 -3.55 3.51 30.22
C LYS A 131 -2.12 3.73 30.72
N HIS A 132 -1.16 3.89 29.81
CA HIS A 132 0.24 4.16 30.12
C HIS A 132 0.59 5.66 30.08
N GLY A 133 -0.41 6.55 30.02
CA GLY A 133 -0.24 7.99 30.20
C GLY A 133 0.06 8.77 28.91
N HIS A 134 -0.08 8.15 27.74
CA HIS A 134 0.02 8.84 26.46
C HIS A 134 -1.34 9.42 26.03
N GLU A 135 -1.30 10.56 25.34
CA GLU A 135 -2.44 11.17 24.68
C GLU A 135 -2.39 10.77 23.19
N VAL A 136 -3.38 10.01 22.72
CA VAL A 136 -3.33 9.38 21.40
C VAL A 136 -4.23 10.13 20.41
N HIS A 137 -3.68 10.46 19.25
CA HIS A 137 -4.39 11.12 18.15
C HIS A 137 -4.39 10.21 16.92
N VAL A 138 -5.53 10.12 16.23
CA VAL A 138 -5.68 9.33 15.01
C VAL A 138 -6.27 10.21 13.93
N GLY A 139 -5.53 10.39 12.83
CA GLY A 139 -6.03 11.20 11.73
C GLY A 139 -7.16 10.51 10.96
N PRO A 140 -8.20 11.25 10.55
CA PRO A 140 -9.31 10.69 9.78
C PRO A 140 -8.89 10.24 8.38
N PRO A 141 -9.68 9.39 7.71
CA PRO A 141 -9.50 9.06 6.31
C PRO A 141 -9.67 10.27 5.39
N ASP A 142 -9.28 10.12 4.13
CA ASP A 142 -9.37 11.17 3.12
C ASP A 142 -9.92 10.62 1.80
N LYS A 143 -9.71 11.35 0.70
CA LYS A 143 -10.13 10.90 -0.62
C LYS A 143 -9.35 9.66 -1.11
N ARG A 144 -8.17 9.36 -0.58
CA ARG A 144 -7.29 8.27 -1.05
C ARG A 144 -7.16 7.13 -0.04
N VAL A 145 -7.21 7.43 1.24
CA VAL A 145 -7.12 6.50 2.37
C VAL A 145 -8.51 6.25 2.93
N ALA A 146 -8.91 4.98 3.09
CA ALA A 146 -10.28 4.62 3.50
C ALA A 146 -10.49 4.58 5.02
N TYR A 147 -9.42 4.41 5.81
CA TYR A 147 -9.51 4.23 7.26
C TYR A 147 -8.70 5.27 8.03
N ALA A 148 -9.17 5.59 9.24
CA ALA A 148 -8.41 6.44 10.16
C ALA A 148 -7.07 5.80 10.54
N GLY A 149 -6.02 6.60 10.69
CA GLY A 149 -4.67 6.13 11.02
C GLY A 149 -3.98 5.29 9.94
N GLN A 150 -4.65 4.96 8.83
CA GLN A 150 -4.05 4.19 7.76
C GLN A 150 -3.02 5.03 6.99
N LEU A 151 -1.84 4.47 6.78
CA LEU A 151 -0.85 4.96 5.84
C LEU A 151 -0.90 4.16 4.54
N LEU A 152 -0.64 4.86 3.44
CA LEU A 152 -0.25 4.26 2.18
C LEU A 152 1.18 4.68 1.85
N GLY A 153 1.85 3.93 1.00
CA GLY A 153 3.17 4.33 0.50
C GLY A 153 3.19 5.63 -0.31
N CYS A 154 2.01 6.09 -0.74
CA CYS A 154 1.84 7.29 -1.58
C CYS A 154 0.95 8.36 -0.93
N ASP A 155 0.47 8.14 0.30
CA ASP A 155 -0.42 9.08 0.98
C ASP A 155 -0.17 9.04 2.50
N TYR A 156 0.07 10.23 3.05
CA TYR A 156 0.39 10.45 4.46
C TYR A 156 -0.64 11.37 5.14
N HIS A 157 -1.84 11.53 4.56
CA HIS A 157 -2.86 12.46 5.05
C HIS A 157 -3.15 12.27 6.54
N THR A 158 -3.42 11.03 6.95
CA THR A 158 -3.74 10.64 8.33
C THR A 158 -2.66 11.06 9.34
N ALA A 159 -1.39 11.18 8.91
CA ALA A 159 -0.33 11.72 9.74
C ALA A 159 -0.29 13.26 9.69
N THR A 160 -0.41 13.84 8.49
CA THR A 160 -0.24 15.29 8.28
C THR A 160 -1.33 16.15 8.90
N VAL A 161 -2.56 15.65 8.96
CA VAL A 161 -3.71 16.43 9.48
C VAL A 161 -3.67 16.61 11.00
N ILE A 162 -3.02 15.69 11.72
CA ILE A 162 -2.86 15.74 13.18
C ILE A 162 -1.49 16.27 13.62
N GLN A 163 -0.67 16.78 12.70
CA GLN A 163 0.71 17.13 12.99
C GLN A 163 0.84 18.24 14.06
N ALA A 164 -0.14 19.11 14.24
CA ALA A 164 -0.04 20.17 15.25
C ALA A 164 -0.26 19.63 16.68
N ASP A 165 -0.95 18.49 16.80
CA ASP A 165 -1.47 17.97 18.07
C ASP A 165 -0.57 16.91 18.70
N VAL A 166 0.43 16.43 17.96
CA VAL A 166 1.30 15.32 18.37
C VAL A 166 2.77 15.72 18.46
N ASP A 167 3.51 15.11 19.35
CA ASP A 167 4.96 15.31 19.52
C ASP A 167 5.78 14.25 18.76
N GLY A 168 5.16 13.13 18.40
CA GLY A 168 5.76 12.02 17.67
C GLY A 168 4.71 11.05 17.19
N TYR A 169 5.13 10.00 16.46
CA TYR A 169 4.21 9.01 15.91
C TYR A 169 4.62 7.60 16.30
N LEU A 170 3.61 6.76 16.54
CA LEU A 170 3.74 5.31 16.62
C LEU A 170 3.14 4.69 15.36
N TYR A 171 3.93 3.91 14.64
CA TYR A 171 3.48 3.11 13.51
C TYR A 171 3.46 1.62 13.88
N ILE A 172 2.29 0.98 13.73
CA ILE A 172 2.14 -0.46 13.91
C ILE A 172 2.32 -1.17 12.57
N GLY A 173 3.38 -1.96 12.46
CA GLY A 173 3.66 -2.80 11.30
C GLY A 173 5.13 -3.20 11.17
N THR A 174 5.42 -4.00 10.14
CA THR A 174 6.71 -4.72 10.01
C THR A 174 7.74 -3.98 9.16
N GLY A 175 7.30 -3.11 8.24
CA GLY A 175 8.16 -2.45 7.26
C GLY A 175 8.46 -0.99 7.53
N ASP A 176 9.63 -0.53 7.08
CA ASP A 176 10.08 0.87 7.18
C ASP A 176 9.37 1.79 6.17
N PHE A 177 8.95 1.26 5.02
CA PHE A 177 8.58 2.07 3.86
C PHE A 177 7.41 3.02 4.10
N HIS A 178 6.33 2.55 4.75
CA HIS A 178 5.16 3.38 5.05
C HIS A 178 5.49 4.54 6.01
N PRO A 179 6.05 4.30 7.21
CA PRO A 179 6.38 5.38 8.13
C PRO A 179 7.55 6.26 7.67
N LEU A 180 8.38 5.80 6.73
CA LEU A 180 9.52 6.57 6.22
C LEU A 180 9.10 7.92 5.60
N GLY A 181 7.97 7.97 4.89
CA GLY A 181 7.49 9.23 4.35
C GLY A 181 7.10 10.22 5.43
N VAL A 182 6.48 9.75 6.52
CA VAL A 182 6.16 10.57 7.70
C VAL A 182 7.45 11.07 8.36
N ALA A 183 8.47 10.21 8.48
CA ALA A 183 9.77 10.59 9.03
C ALA A 183 10.51 11.63 8.18
N ILE A 184 10.33 11.61 6.86
CA ILE A 184 10.88 12.62 5.94
C ILE A 184 10.11 13.94 6.05
N LEU A 185 8.78 13.89 6.18
CA LEU A 185 7.93 15.08 6.31
C LEU A 185 8.11 15.79 7.65
N PHE A 186 8.32 15.04 8.73
CA PHE A 186 8.44 15.55 10.10
C PHE A 186 9.80 15.16 10.71
N PRO A 187 10.91 15.77 10.23
CA PRO A 187 12.26 15.38 10.64
C PRO A 187 12.54 15.59 12.14
N ASP A 188 11.82 16.51 12.77
CA ASP A 188 11.98 16.88 14.18
C ASP A 188 11.16 16.01 15.13
N LYS A 189 10.37 15.07 14.61
CA LYS A 189 9.49 14.21 15.41
C LYS A 189 9.98 12.76 15.40
N PRO A 190 10.02 12.07 16.56
CA PRO A 190 10.34 10.65 16.61
C PRO A 190 9.22 9.85 15.91
N ILE A 191 9.63 8.94 15.03
CA ILE A 191 8.74 8.00 14.35
C ILE A 191 9.12 6.60 14.81
N ILE A 192 8.36 6.09 15.76
CA ILE A 192 8.61 4.78 16.37
C ILE A 192 7.82 3.74 15.58
N ILE A 193 8.52 2.72 15.10
CA ILE A 193 7.89 1.53 14.54
C ILE A 193 7.78 0.51 15.66
N ALA A 194 6.59 -0.01 15.90
CA ALA A 194 6.38 -1.18 16.73
C ALA A 194 5.97 -2.36 15.85
N ASP A 195 6.84 -3.36 15.81
CA ASP A 195 6.77 -4.51 14.92
C ASP A 195 6.18 -5.71 15.66
N PRO A 196 4.93 -6.09 15.36
CA PRO A 196 4.26 -7.18 16.07
C PRO A 196 4.81 -8.56 15.73
N GLU A 197 5.49 -8.75 14.60
CA GLU A 197 6.11 -10.04 14.25
C GLU A 197 7.41 -10.25 15.05
N ARG A 198 8.14 -9.17 15.31
CA ARG A 198 9.40 -9.22 16.07
C ARG A 198 9.21 -9.02 17.57
N GLY A 199 8.11 -8.40 17.98
CA GLY A 199 7.91 -8.00 19.37
C GLY A 199 8.83 -6.86 19.80
N GLU A 200 9.28 -6.04 18.85
CA GLU A 200 10.29 -5.00 19.05
C GLU A 200 9.77 -3.62 18.63
N ALA A 201 10.39 -2.56 19.18
CA ALA A 201 10.16 -1.20 18.71
C ALA A 201 11.48 -0.47 18.45
N ARG A 202 11.48 0.44 17.47
CA ARG A 202 12.67 1.21 17.08
C ARG A 202 12.31 2.58 16.51
N ASP A 203 13.22 3.54 16.65
CA ASP A 203 13.14 4.83 15.98
C ASP A 203 13.63 4.71 14.52
N LEU A 204 12.89 5.28 13.58
CA LEU A 204 13.20 5.26 12.15
C LEU A 204 14.26 6.30 11.72
N LYS A 205 14.72 7.16 12.64
CA LYS A 205 15.69 8.25 12.39
C LYS A 205 16.91 7.82 11.55
N GLU A 206 17.60 6.75 11.92
CA GLU A 206 18.83 6.34 11.20
C GLU A 206 18.55 5.89 9.76
N VAL A 207 17.45 5.14 9.56
CA VAL A 207 17.00 4.69 8.25
C VAL A 207 16.63 5.89 7.39
N ARG A 208 15.86 6.83 7.93
CA ARG A 208 15.52 8.09 7.27
C ARG A 208 16.77 8.84 6.85
N ASP A 209 17.71 9.07 7.76
CA ASP A 209 18.92 9.85 7.47
C ASP A 209 19.76 9.19 6.36
N ARG A 210 19.85 7.85 6.37
CA ARG A 210 20.48 7.08 5.28
C ARG A 210 19.76 7.30 3.95
N ILE A 211 18.44 7.17 3.91
CA ILE A 211 17.66 7.35 2.68
C ILE A 211 17.75 8.78 2.16
N VAL A 212 17.64 9.79 3.04
CA VAL A 212 17.76 11.21 2.64
C VAL A 212 19.14 11.48 2.03
N ARG A 213 20.23 10.97 2.63
CA ARG A 213 21.58 11.07 2.04
C ARG A 213 21.67 10.42 0.66
N GLN A 214 21.12 9.22 0.48
CA GLN A 214 21.09 8.55 -0.82
C GLN A 214 20.32 9.35 -1.87
N ARG A 215 19.18 9.96 -1.48
CA ARG A 215 18.40 10.84 -2.36
C ARG A 215 19.16 12.10 -2.74
N HIS A 216 19.84 12.76 -1.80
CA HIS A 216 20.72 13.90 -2.12
C HIS A 216 21.82 13.53 -3.11
N ALA A 217 22.46 12.37 -2.95
CA ALA A 217 23.47 11.91 -3.89
C ALA A 217 22.88 11.64 -5.29
N ALA A 218 21.67 11.07 -5.37
CA ALA A 218 20.98 10.85 -6.64
C ALA A 218 20.63 12.18 -7.33
N ILE A 219 20.13 13.17 -6.58
CA ILE A 219 19.84 14.52 -7.09
C ILE A 219 21.12 15.19 -7.58
N ALA A 220 22.22 15.08 -6.83
CA ALA A 220 23.52 15.64 -7.21
C ALA A 220 24.07 15.01 -8.50
N ARG A 221 23.95 13.68 -8.67
CA ARG A 221 24.33 13.00 -9.93
C ARG A 221 23.47 13.43 -11.11
N ALA A 222 22.19 13.72 -10.87
CA ALA A 222 21.28 14.18 -11.90
C ALA A 222 21.46 15.67 -12.26
N HIS A 223 22.28 16.43 -11.51
CA HIS A 223 22.48 17.87 -11.74
C HIS A 223 22.99 18.18 -13.15
N ASP A 224 23.92 17.36 -13.66
CA ASP A 224 24.55 17.56 -14.96
C ASP A 224 23.82 16.81 -16.10
N ALA A 225 22.69 16.15 -15.80
CA ALA A 225 21.92 15.45 -16.81
C ALA A 225 21.26 16.44 -17.78
N GLN A 226 21.51 16.25 -19.07
CA GLN A 226 20.94 17.09 -20.12
C GLN A 226 19.58 16.57 -20.63
N THR A 227 19.30 15.28 -20.40
CA THR A 227 18.11 14.58 -20.87
C THR A 227 17.47 13.83 -19.72
N PHE A 228 16.15 13.96 -19.58
CA PHE A 228 15.36 13.27 -18.56
C PHE A 228 14.22 12.49 -19.20
N GLY A 229 13.97 11.29 -18.68
CA GLY A 229 12.78 10.50 -18.98
C GLY A 229 11.73 10.68 -17.87
N ILE A 230 10.47 10.88 -18.24
CA ILE A 230 9.36 10.99 -17.28
C ILE A 230 8.55 9.70 -17.36
N ILE A 231 8.58 8.94 -16.28
CA ILE A 231 7.85 7.68 -16.17
C ILE A 231 6.43 7.96 -15.71
N VAL A 232 5.47 7.46 -16.48
CA VAL A 232 4.03 7.51 -16.19
C VAL A 232 3.47 6.09 -16.12
N SER A 233 2.43 5.90 -15.32
CA SER A 233 1.76 4.61 -15.15
C SER A 233 0.32 4.72 -15.65
N LYS A 234 -0.15 3.71 -16.39
CA LYS A 234 -1.56 3.60 -16.80
C LYS A 234 -2.46 3.02 -15.71
N LYS A 235 -1.89 2.59 -14.57
CA LYS A 235 -2.65 2.01 -13.47
C LYS A 235 -3.57 3.08 -12.89
N ILE A 236 -4.85 2.77 -12.70
CA ILE A 236 -5.92 3.74 -12.45
C ILE A 236 -5.67 4.71 -11.27
N GLY A 237 -4.95 4.27 -10.23
CA GLY A 237 -4.62 5.11 -9.07
C GLY A 237 -3.23 5.75 -9.12
N GLN A 238 -2.44 5.48 -10.16
CA GLN A 238 -1.10 6.02 -10.40
C GLN A 238 -1.02 6.91 -11.63
N ASP A 239 -2.08 6.96 -12.43
CA ASP A 239 -2.16 7.85 -13.60
C ASP A 239 -2.04 9.31 -13.16
N ARG A 240 -0.94 9.93 -13.61
CA ARG A 240 -0.62 11.34 -13.43
C ARG A 240 -0.20 11.97 -14.75
N MET A 241 -0.76 11.49 -15.87
CA MET A 241 -0.53 12.01 -17.21
C MET A 241 -0.63 13.54 -17.25
N GLY A 242 -1.65 14.10 -16.56
CA GLY A 242 -1.86 15.54 -16.42
C GLY A 242 -0.66 16.36 -15.92
N LEU A 243 0.31 15.74 -15.24
CA LEU A 243 1.55 16.40 -14.78
C LEU A 243 2.68 16.31 -15.80
N ALA A 244 2.61 15.35 -16.72
CA ALA A 244 3.55 15.11 -17.80
C ALA A 244 3.13 15.77 -19.12
N ASP A 245 1.91 16.31 -19.21
CA ASP A 245 1.21 16.84 -20.42
C ASP A 245 1.99 17.83 -21.32
N LYS A 246 3.15 18.34 -20.87
CA LYS A 246 3.97 19.28 -21.65
C LYS A 246 5.28 18.68 -22.17
N GLN A 247 5.52 17.39 -21.96
CA GLN A 247 6.80 16.74 -22.29
C GLN A 247 6.61 15.64 -23.35
N PRO A 248 7.60 15.41 -24.23
CA PRO A 248 7.57 14.30 -25.16
C PRO A 248 7.48 12.97 -24.40
N MET A 249 6.56 12.10 -24.84
CA MET A 249 6.41 10.77 -24.26
C MET A 249 7.23 9.77 -25.05
N LEU A 250 8.09 9.04 -24.35
CA LEU A 250 8.82 7.89 -24.87
C LEU A 250 8.46 6.67 -24.00
N THR A 251 8.22 5.53 -24.61
CA THR A 251 8.25 4.24 -23.90
C THR A 251 9.64 4.00 -23.30
N PRO A 252 9.79 3.16 -22.26
CA PRO A 252 11.12 2.84 -21.72
C PRO A 252 12.11 2.39 -22.79
N GLN A 253 11.66 1.62 -23.78
CA GLN A 253 12.48 1.15 -24.89
C GLN A 253 12.88 2.30 -25.84
N GLU A 254 11.95 3.20 -26.19
CA GLU A 254 12.27 4.41 -26.98
C GLU A 254 13.20 5.35 -26.22
N PHE A 255 13.06 5.44 -24.89
CA PHE A 255 13.95 6.22 -24.04
C PHE A 255 15.36 5.63 -24.01
N GLU A 256 15.50 4.30 -23.85
CA GLU A 256 16.79 3.60 -23.98
C GLU A 256 17.44 3.86 -25.35
N ILE A 257 16.64 3.94 -26.41
CA ILE A 257 17.16 4.25 -27.76
C ILE A 257 17.67 5.69 -27.85
N VAL A 258 16.92 6.66 -27.31
CA VAL A 258 17.36 8.06 -27.26
C VAL A 258 18.63 8.22 -26.41
N LEU A 259 18.79 7.41 -25.37
CA LEU A 259 19.99 7.39 -24.54
C LEU A 259 21.17 6.64 -25.17
N GLY A 260 20.96 5.91 -26.27
CA GLY A 260 21.98 5.07 -26.90
C GLY A 260 22.26 3.75 -26.16
N GLU A 261 21.44 3.40 -25.16
CA GLU A 261 21.51 2.14 -24.40
C GLU A 261 20.89 0.97 -25.18
N ARG A 262 19.97 1.27 -26.11
CA ARG A 262 19.36 0.31 -27.04
C ARG A 262 19.51 0.83 -28.46
N ARG A 263 19.75 -0.07 -29.42
CA ARG A 263 19.76 0.32 -30.84
C ARG A 263 18.36 0.21 -31.43
N TRP A 264 18.08 0.99 -32.48
CA TRP A 264 16.78 0.97 -33.14
C TRP A 264 16.43 -0.41 -33.71
N GLU A 265 17.44 -1.18 -34.15
CA GLU A 265 17.26 -2.53 -34.69
C GLU A 265 16.86 -3.54 -33.60
N ASP A 266 17.11 -3.21 -32.33
CA ASP A 266 16.77 -4.02 -31.15
C ASP A 266 15.46 -3.52 -30.49
N TYR A 267 14.73 -2.62 -31.16
CA TYR A 267 13.40 -2.20 -30.75
C TYR A 267 12.39 -3.32 -31.01
N VAL A 268 11.76 -3.80 -29.95
CA VAL A 268 10.70 -4.80 -30.03
C VAL A 268 9.41 -4.13 -29.57
N PHE A 269 8.47 -3.93 -30.49
CA PHE A 269 7.12 -3.47 -30.15
C PHE A 269 6.45 -4.51 -29.24
N ASP A 270 5.93 -4.05 -28.09
CA ASP A 270 5.15 -4.81 -27.11
C ASP A 270 5.88 -5.95 -26.36
N GLU A 271 6.33 -5.67 -25.14
CA GLU A 271 6.65 -6.71 -24.16
C GLU A 271 5.40 -7.09 -23.36
N ILE A 272 4.58 -7.98 -23.92
CA ILE A 272 3.96 -9.05 -23.12
C ILE A 272 4.70 -10.33 -23.48
N ARG A 273 5.90 -10.52 -22.91
CA ARG A 273 6.56 -11.82 -22.97
C ARG A 273 5.97 -12.69 -21.87
N ALA A 274 4.97 -13.48 -22.24
CA ALA A 274 4.60 -14.66 -21.48
C ALA A 274 5.83 -15.59 -21.47
N TYR A 275 6.45 -15.76 -20.29
CA TYR A 275 7.37 -16.87 -20.04
C TYR A 275 6.58 -18.14 -19.76
#